data_AF-A0A6V7MA06-F1
#
_entry.id   AF-A0A6V7MA06-F1
#
_cell.length_a   1.000
_cell.length_b   1.000
_cell.length_c   1.000
_cell.angle_alpha   90.00
_cell.angle_beta   90.00
_cell.angle_gamma   90.00
#
_symmetry.space_group_name_H-M   'P 1'
#
loop_
_entity.id
_entity.type
_entity.pdbx_description
1 polymer ?
#
loop_
_entity_poly.entity_id
_entity_poly.type
_entity_poly.pdbx_seq_one_letter_code
_entity_poly.pdbx_strand_id
1 'polypeptide(L)' 'GYDISFLITNIHVEQMYKHKIVDFVIHFMEEIDREISEMKLSMNARARICAEEFLKR' A
#
# COMPACT_ATOMS: atom_id res chain seq x y z
N GLY A 1 17.01 9.29 -2.30
CA GLY A 1 16.31 8.55 -3.37
C GLY A 1 14.81 8.70 -3.15
N TYR A 2 14.00 8.42 -4.16
CA TYR A 2 12.54 8.39 -4.03
C TYR A 2 12.07 6.94 -3.88
N ASP A 3 11.07 6.68 -3.04
CA ASP A 3 10.52 5.33 -2.81
C ASP A 3 9.57 4.89 -3.94
N ILE A 4 8.84 5.85 -4.53
CA ILE A 4 7.91 5.61 -5.65
C ILE A 4 7.78 6.86 -6.53
N SER A 5 7.51 6.66 -7.82
CA SER A 5 7.25 7.72 -8.81
C SER A 5 6.10 7.33 -9.74
N PHE A 6 5.23 8.30 -10.06
CA PHE A 6 4.17 8.14 -11.06
C PHE A 6 4.51 8.90 -12.33
N LEU A 7 4.29 8.26 -13.49
CA LEU A 7 4.35 8.90 -14.81
C LEU A 7 2.93 9.05 -15.38
N ILE A 8 2.44 10.28 -15.43
CA ILE A 8 1.13 10.60 -16.00
C ILE A 8 1.34 11.24 -17.37
N THR A 9 0.95 10.55 -18.44
CA THR A 9 1.06 11.03 -19.83
C THR A 9 -0.27 11.64 -20.30
N ASN A 10 -0.26 12.24 -21.49
CA ASN A 10 -1.46 12.77 -22.11
C ASN A 10 -2.53 11.68 -22.34
N ILE A 11 -2.13 10.45 -22.68
CA ILE A 11 -3.06 9.32 -22.90
C ILE A 11 -3.91 9.07 -21.65
N HIS A 12 -3.30 9.13 -20.46
CA HIS A 12 -4.03 8.94 -19.20
C HIS A 12 -5.07 10.03 -18.97
N VAL A 13 -4.76 11.29 -19.29
CA VAL A 13 -5.65 12.45 -19.09
C VAL A 13 -6.73 12.54 -20.18
N GLU A 14 -6.48 12.00 -21.37
CA GLU A 14 -7.46 11.89 -22.45
C GLU A 14 -8.48 10.77 -22.20
N GLN A 15 -8.05 9.67 -21.58
CA GLN A 15 -8.91 8.50 -21.30
C GLN A 15 -9.61 8.58 -19.93
N MET A 16 -9.05 9.31 -18.97
CA MET A 16 -9.60 9.46 -17.63
C MET A 16 -9.82 10.92 -17.28
N TYR A 17 -10.81 11.21 -16.43
CA TYR A 17 -11.01 12.56 -15.95
C TYR A 17 -9.80 13.02 -15.13
N LYS A 18 -9.17 14.14 -15.53
CA LYS A 18 -8.00 14.73 -14.85
C LYS A 18 -8.17 14.82 -13.33
N HIS A 19 -9.33 15.25 -12.86
CA HIS A 19 -9.60 15.38 -11.42
C HIS A 19 -9.59 14.02 -10.71
N LYS A 20 -10.00 12.93 -11.37
CA LYS A 20 -9.93 11.58 -10.79
C LYS A 20 -8.51 11.04 -10.68
N ILE A 21 -7.61 11.43 -11.57
CA ILE A 21 -6.18 11.09 -11.43
C ILE A 21 -5.59 11.80 -10.21
N VAL A 22 -5.97 13.06 -9.98
CA VAL A 22 -5.55 13.81 -8.78
C VAL A 22 -6.11 13.17 -7.52
N ASP A 23 -7.41 12.87 -7.48
CA ASP A 23 -8.05 12.15 -6.37
C ASP A 23 -7.32 10.84 -6.05
N PHE A 24 -6.92 10.08 -7.09
CA PHE A 24 -6.18 8.84 -6.94
C PHE A 24 -4.81 9.03 -6.28
N VAL A 25 -4.02 10.02 -6.72
CA VAL A 25 -2.68 10.24 -6.15
C VAL A 25 -2.79 10.65 -4.68
N ILE A 26 -3.75 11.51 -4.33
CA ILE A 26 -3.98 11.91 -2.94
C ILE A 26 -4.38 10.70 -2.10
N HIS A 27 -5.38 9.93 -2.56
CA HIS A 27 -5.85 8.73 -1.88
C HIS A 27 -4.72 7.71 -1.69
N PHE A 28 -3.90 7.48 -2.72
CA PHE A 28 -2.75 6.58 -2.62
C PHE A 28 -1.78 7.02 -1.52
N MET A 29 -1.46 8.31 -1.44
CA MET A 29 -0.58 8.84 -0.39
C MET A 29 -1.19 8.74 1.02
N GLU A 30 -2.51 8.83 1.15
CA GLU A 30 -3.20 8.72 2.45
C GLU A 30 -3.32 7.26 2.94
N GLU A 31 -3.55 6.31 2.04
CA GLU A 31 -3.79 4.91 2.40
C GLU A 31 -2.51 4.11 2.64
N ILE A 32 -1.40 4.45 1.96
CA ILE A 32 -0.22 3.58 1.92
C ILE A 32 0.43 3.37 3.29
N ASP A 33 0.48 4.39 4.14
CA ASP A 33 1.04 4.29 5.49
C ASP A 33 0.22 3.34 6.39
N ARG A 34 -1.11 3.39 6.23
CA ARG A 34 -2.02 2.49 6.94
C ARG A 34 -1.86 1.05 6.45
N GLU A 35 -1.84 0.84 5.14
CA GLU A 35 -1.69 -0.51 4.56
C GLU A 35 -0.36 -1.15 4.98
N ILE A 36 0.74 -0.39 4.97
CA ILE A 36 2.04 -0.86 5.47
C ILE A 36 1.97 -1.22 6.96
N SER A 37 1.26 -0.41 7.77
CA SER A 37 1.10 -0.68 9.20
C SER A 37 0.29 -1.95 9.45
N GLU A 38 -0.79 -2.17 8.70
CA GLU A 38 -1.59 -3.39 8.75
C GLU A 38 -0.80 -4.62 8.33
N MET A 39 -0.01 -4.53 7.26
CA MET A 39 0.88 -5.62 6.82
C MET A 39 1.90 -6.01 7.92
N LYS A 40 2.50 -5.01 8.59
CA LYS A 40 3.43 -5.25 9.70
C LYS A 40 2.75 -5.96 10.87
N LEU A 41 1.55 -5.53 11.26
CA LEU A 41 0.77 -6.16 12.33
C LEU A 41 0.40 -7.61 11.97
N SER A 42 -0.08 -7.84 10.74
CA SER A 42 -0.42 -9.17 10.23
C SER A 42 0.78 -10.12 10.22
N MET A 43 1.97 -9.62 9.81
CA MET A 43 3.21 -10.39 9.89
C MET A 43 3.54 -10.78 11.34
N ASN A 44 3.48 -9.83 12.28
CA ASN A 44 3.78 -10.10 13.68
C ASN A 44 2.82 -11.11 14.31
N ALA A 45 1.53 -11.01 14.00
CA ALA A 45 0.52 -11.96 14.46
C ALA A 45 0.80 -13.38 13.95
N ARG A 46 1.10 -13.53 12.65
CA ARG A 46 1.46 -14.83 12.06
C ARG A 46 2.74 -15.41 12.67
N ALA A 47 3.77 -14.58 12.84
CA ALA A 47 5.03 -15.01 13.45
C ALA A 47 4.82 -15.55 14.87
N ARG A 48 3.97 -14.88 15.68
CA ARG A 48 3.60 -15.35 17.02
C ARG A 48 2.93 -16.72 16.97
N ILE A 49 1.91 -16.88 16.11
CA ILE A 49 1.19 -18.16 15.97
C ILE A 49 2.16 -19.29 15.59
N CYS A 50 3.05 -19.05 14.62
CA CYS A 50 4.03 -20.06 14.22
C CYS A 50 5.00 -20.42 15.35
N ALA A 51 5.47 -19.44 16.12
CA ALA A 51 6.35 -19.68 17.27
C ALA A 51 5.64 -20.47 18.39
N GLU A 52 4.39 -20.10 18.72
CA GLU A 52 3.57 -20.82 19.68
C GLU A 52 3.34 -22.28 19.24
N GLU A 53 3.03 -22.51 17.96
CA GLU A 53 2.79 -23.86 17.45
C GLU A 53 4.05 -24.71 17.39
N PHE A 54 5.21 -24.10 17.09
CA PHE A 54 6.49 -24.79 17.12
C PHE A 54 6.88 -25.25 18.53
N LEU A 55 6.65 -24.40 19.54
CA LEU A 55 7.01 -24.68 20.94
C LEU A 55 6.01 -25.59 21.69
N LYS A 56 4.84 -25.88 21.12
CA LYS A 56 3.89 -26.87 21.66
C LYS A 56 4.36 -28.32 21.47
N ARG A 57 5.36 -28.54 20.62
CA ARG A 57 6.01 -29.83 20.41
C ARG A 57 7.29 -29.92 21.22
#